data_AF-A0A6I5VG10-F1
#
_entry.id   AF-A0A6I5VG10-F1
#
_cell.length_a   1.000
_cell.length_b   1.000
_cell.length_c   1.000
_cell.angle_alpha   90.00
_cell.angle_beta   90.00
_cell.angle_gamma   90.00
#
_symmetry.space_group_name_H-M   'P 1'
#
loop_
_entity.id
_entity.type
_entity.pdbx_description
1 polymer ?
#
loop_
_entity_poly.entity_id
_entity_poly.type
_entity_poly.pdbx_seq_one_letter_code
_entity_poly.pdbx_strand_id
1 'polypeptide(L)' 'MTTYTYDAADQLLTRRNSGGVTEFRYDAAGRRISETGPEGERRFGWDPRGFLSRITTVTHENDKVVARTRELQVDAR' A
#
# COMPACT_ATOMS: atom_id res chain seq x y z
N MET A 1 -3.61 13.54 18.41
CA MET A 1 -2.26 12.93 18.45
C MET A 1 -2.18 11.90 17.35
N THR A 2 -1.06 11.87 16.61
CA THR A 2 -0.79 10.83 15.62
C THR A 2 0.43 10.04 16.08
N THR A 3 0.37 8.72 16.07
CA THR A 3 1.49 7.85 16.43
C THR A 3 1.93 7.00 15.24
N TYR A 4 3.21 6.62 15.25
CA TYR A 4 3.85 5.89 14.18
C TYR A 4 4.68 4.75 14.78
N THR A 5 4.73 3.60 14.10
CA THR A 5 5.66 2.51 14.41
C THR A 5 6.49 2.17 13.19
N TYR A 6 7.72 1.70 13.41
CA TYR A 6 8.68 1.43 12.36
C TYR A 6 9.28 0.04 12.55
N ASP A 7 9.74 -0.57 11.46
CA ASP A 7 10.58 -1.76 11.52
C ASP A 7 12.06 -1.38 11.75
N ALA A 8 12.93 -2.39 11.78
CA ALA A 8 14.37 -2.21 11.97
C ALA A 8 15.08 -1.51 10.79
N ALA A 9 14.41 -1.36 9.64
CA ALA A 9 14.91 -0.65 8.48
C ALA A 9 14.31 0.78 8.38
N ASP A 10 13.75 1.29 9.48
CA ASP A 10 13.06 2.59 9.58
C ASP A 10 11.86 2.74 8.62
N GLN A 11 11.28 1.62 8.20
CA GLN A 11 10.08 1.62 7.35
C GLN A 11 8.84 1.70 8.22
N LEU A 12 7.94 2.63 7.88
CA LEU A 12 6.71 2.84 8.63
C LEU A 12 5.81 1.61 8.54
N LEU A 13 5.52 0.95 9.67
CA LEU A 13 4.63 -0.21 9.79
C LEU A 13 3.19 0.18 10.10
N THR A 14 2.99 1.11 11.02
CA THR A 14 1.63 1.58 11.38
C THR A 14 1.60 3.08 11.58
N ARG A 15 0.50 3.69 11.16
CA ARG A 15 0.13 5.08 11.48
C ARG A 15 -1.23 5.06 12.15
N ARG A 16 -1.34 5.61 13.35
CA ARG A 16 -2.59 5.75 14.08
C ARG A 16 -2.92 7.23 14.27
N ASN A 17 -4.12 7.63 13.88
CA ASN A 17 -4.66 8.97 14.11
C ASN A 17 -6.16 8.88 14.49
N SER A 18 -6.84 10.03 14.56
CA SER A 18 -8.28 10.08 14.86
C SER A 18 -9.16 9.39 13.80
N GLY A 19 -8.66 9.20 12.58
CA GLY A 19 -9.35 8.48 11.51
C GLY A 19 -9.19 6.96 11.56
N GLY A 20 -8.29 6.43 12.41
CA GLY A 20 -8.07 5.00 12.60
C GLY A 20 -6.60 4.59 12.43
N VAL A 21 -6.39 3.30 12.13
CA VAL A 21 -5.05 2.70 11.97
C VAL A 21 -4.82 2.35 10.51
N THR A 22 -3.73 2.85 9.93
CA THR A 22 -3.22 2.40 8.63
C THR A 22 -2.00 1.53 8.87
N GLU A 23 -2.00 0.31 8.33
CA GLU A 23 -0.88 -0.61 8.32
C GLU A 23 -0.19 -0.61 6.95
N PHE A 24 1.13 -0.77 6.94
CA PHE A 24 1.95 -0.82 5.74
C PHE A 24 2.83 -2.08 5.76
N ARG A 25 3.04 -2.67 4.58
CA ARG A 25 3.92 -3.84 4.41
C ARG A 25 4.87 -3.63 3.26
N TYR A 26 6.05 -4.21 3.37
CA TYR A 26 7.14 -4.08 2.40
C TYR A 26 7.68 -5.46 2.02
N ASP A 27 8.25 -5.56 0.82
CA ASP A 27 9.02 -6.73 0.41
C ASP A 27 10.46 -6.67 0.95
N ALA A 28 11.23 -7.72 0.71
CA ALA A 28 12.63 -7.81 1.16
C ALA A 28 13.55 -6.73 0.55
N ALA A 29 13.13 -6.07 -0.55
CA ALA A 29 13.84 -4.95 -1.15
C ALA A 29 13.41 -3.59 -0.58
N GLY A 30 12.53 -3.57 0.43
CA GLY A 30 12.01 -2.36 1.07
C GLY A 30 10.94 -1.64 0.25
N ARG A 31 10.38 -2.30 -0.76
CA ARG A 31 9.31 -1.71 -1.58
C ARG A 31 7.97 -2.01 -0.95
N ARG A 32 7.14 -0.97 -0.78
CA ARG A 32 5.79 -1.14 -0.21
C ARG A 32 4.97 -2.06 -1.11
N ILE A 33 4.33 -3.07 -0.53
CA ILE A 33 3.44 -4.01 -1.23
C ILE A 33 1.99 -3.88 -0.78
N SER A 34 1.74 -3.30 0.40
CA SER A 34 0.39 -3.09 0.94
C SER A 34 0.29 -1.84 1.79
N GLU A 35 -0.89 -1.22 1.74
CA GLU A 35 -1.37 -0.21 2.67
C GLU A 35 -2.83 -0.53 2.99
N THR A 36 -3.14 -0.78 4.26
CA THR A 36 -4.48 -1.20 4.70
C THR A 36 -4.96 -0.26 5.78
N GLY A 37 -6.11 0.37 5.59
CA GLY A 37 -6.68 1.28 6.56
C GLY A 37 -8.21 1.37 6.47
N PRO A 38 -8.82 2.29 7.23
CA PRO A 38 -10.27 2.43 7.31
C PRO A 38 -10.92 2.82 5.98
N GLU A 39 -10.19 3.49 5.10
CA GLU A 39 -10.65 3.89 3.76
C GLU A 39 -10.53 2.75 2.72
N GLY A 40 -9.92 1.63 3.09
CA GLY A 40 -9.70 0.47 2.23
C GLY A 40 -8.25 0.02 2.16
N GLU A 41 -7.93 -0.70 1.09
CA GLU A 41 -6.62 -1.32 0.88
C GLU A 41 -6.02 -0.87 -0.46
N ARG A 42 -4.70 -0.64 -0.49
CA ARG A 42 -3.92 -0.48 -1.72
C ARG A 42 -2.82 -1.52 -1.75
N ARG A 43 -2.72 -2.25 -2.86
CA ARG A 43 -1.65 -3.21 -3.13
C ARG A 43 -0.80 -2.72 -4.28
N PHE A 44 0.50 -2.95 -4.18
CA PHE A 44 1.49 -2.50 -5.14
C PHE A 44 2.22 -3.72 -5.72
N GLY A 45 2.33 -3.78 -7.04
CA GLY A 45 3.13 -4.76 -7.77
C GLY A 45 4.34 -4.08 -8.38
N TRP A 46 5.49 -4.76 -8.31
CA TRP A 46 6.77 -4.30 -8.83
C TRP A 46 7.24 -5.26 -9.90
N ASP A 47 7.80 -4.74 -10.98
CA ASP A 47 8.45 -5.55 -12.00
C ASP A 47 9.87 -6.01 -11.55
N PRO A 48 10.50 -6.95 -12.26
CA PRO A 48 11.84 -7.43 -11.90
C PRO A 48 12.93 -6.35 -11.95
N ARG A 49 12.70 -5.23 -12.65
CA ARG A 49 13.62 -4.09 -12.70
C ARG A 49 13.45 -3.16 -11.50
N GLY A 50 12.44 -3.42 -10.66
CA GLY A 50 12.11 -2.63 -9.48
C GLY A 50 11.19 -1.45 -9.75
N PHE A 51 10.57 -1.37 -10.93
CA PHE A 51 9.59 -0.34 -11.23
C PHE A 51 8.19 -0.76 -10.78
N LEU A 52 7.39 0.20 -10.34
CA LEU A 52 6.00 -0.03 -10.01
C LEU A 52 5.23 -0.41 -11.29
N SER A 53 4.73 -1.63 -11.34
CA SER A 53 4.02 -2.17 -12.50
C SER A 53 2.52 -2.25 -12.30
N ARG A 54 2.05 -2.27 -11.05
CA ARG A 54 0.63 -2.46 -10.75
C ARG A 54 0.21 -1.76 -9.48
N ILE A 55 -0.99 -1.17 -9.50
CA ILE A 55 -1.69 -0.70 -8.31
C ILE A 55 -3.08 -1.31 -8.29
N THR A 56 -3.45 -1.97 -7.19
CA THR A 56 -4.82 -2.42 -6.94
C THR A 56 -5.37 -1.67 -5.74
N THR A 57 -6.45 -0.92 -5.94
CA THR A 57 -7.16 -0.21 -4.88
C THR A 57 -8.46 -0.96 -4.58
N VAL A 58 -8.68 -1.28 -3.31
CA VAL A 58 -9.89 -1.89 -2.80
C VAL A 58 -10.57 -0.89 -1.88
N THR A 59 -11.75 -0.40 -2.25
CA THR A 59 -12.58 0.46 -1.40
C THR A 59 -13.76 -0.32 -0.86
N HIS A 60 -14.14 -0.01 0.38
CA HIS A 60 -15.35 -0.53 1.00
C HIS A 60 -16.42 0.56 0.92
N GLU A 61 -17.40 0.38 0.04
CA GLU A 61 -18.52 1.28 -0.17
C GLU A 61 -19.79 0.59 0.37
N ASN A 62 -20.11 0.82 1.65
CA ASN A 62 -21.16 0.10 2.38
C ASN A 62 -20.91 -1.43 2.36
N ASP A 63 -21.88 -2.23 1.93
CA ASP A 63 -21.74 -3.69 1.79
C ASP A 63 -20.94 -4.12 0.55
N LYS A 64 -20.47 -3.18 -0.28
CA LYS A 64 -19.78 -3.47 -1.52
C LYS A 64 -18.27 -3.27 -1.39
N VAL A 65 -17.52 -4.33 -1.70
CA VAL A 65 -16.07 -4.25 -1.91
C VAL A 65 -15.81 -4.01 -3.40
N VAL A 66 -15.17 -2.89 -3.73
CA VAL A 66 -14.81 -2.55 -5.11
C VAL A 66 -13.29 -2.59 -5.26
N ALA A 67 -12.81 -3.52 -6.09
CA ALA A 67 -11.41 -3.56 -6.48
C ALA A 67 -11.22 -2.92 -7.86
N ARG A 68 -10.25 -2.00 -7.96
CA ARG A 68 -9.81 -1.38 -9.22
C ARG A 68 -8.32 -1.64 -9.39
N THR A 69 -7.93 -2.21 -10.52
CA THR A 69 -6.52 -2.46 -10.86
C THR A 69 -6.10 -1.56 -11.99
N ARG A 70 -4.92 -0.95 -11.84
CA ARG A 70 -4.23 -0.22 -12.88
C ARG A 70 -2.86 -0.85 -13.11
N GLU A 71 -2.67 -1.38 -14.31
CA GLU A 71 -1.36 -1.75 -14.83
C GLU A 71 -0.63 -0.47 -15.27
N LEU A 72 0.65 -0.38 -14.94
CA LEU A 72 1.54 0.71 -15.30
C LEU A 72 2.51 0.19 -16.33
N GLN A 73 2.40 0.70 -17.56
CA GLN A 73 3.41 0.47 -18.57
C GLN A 73 4.61 1.35 -18.25
N VAL A 74 5.68 0.73 -17.78
CA VAL A 74 7.02 1.32 -17.77
C VAL A 74 7.65 1.04 -19.11
N ASP A 75 7.34 1.90 -20.08
CA ASP A 75 7.98 1.90 -21.39
C ASP A 75 9.49 2.01 -21.18
N ALA A 76 10.21 0.94 -21.51
CA ALA A 76 11.64 1.00 -21.67
C ALA A 76 11.91 1.86 -22.90
N ARG A 77 12.35 3.10 -22.69
CA ARG A 77 12.92 3.91 -23.76
C ARG A 77 14.25 3.34 -24.20
#